data_AF-A0A146M8P3-F1
#
_entry.id   AF-A0A146M8P3-F1
#
_cell.length_a   1.000
_cell.length_b   1.000
_cell.length_c   1.000
_cell.angle_alpha   90.00
_cell.angle_beta   90.00
_cell.angle_gamma   90.00
#
_symmetry.space_group_name_H-M   'P 1'
#
loop_
_entity.id
_entity.type
_entity.pdbx_description
1 polymer ?
#
loop_
_entity_poly.entity_id
_entity_poly.type
_entity_poly.pdbx_seq_one_letter_code
_entity_poly.pdbx_strand_id
1 'polypeptide(L)'
;MSGKLAELLRSSKMFHWETVDFGSYESVVNWFVMSYDPRVVLNLEQEEGHVDQSVMELLRYAAGFAHSLPGYHSSTPRKRQVFVRAYVKLIISCLSKYKAIAVSHQPKVESAIEDVLVLINTVVPQTGGNFAEAGLLVSEVLTLVNLTGGPASKIGTETLVSWLSKRGDCIVAAALLRTVGTTVEQTSLIGEIMESVFQSVFNDQSGGDWDKTLNHLQEPIPRNPPIENHLVENCQLLTLYAFLNKRLSTLFDLSEEMDIFTSLTKLISSMQPMVEKSEKIIPLFHLCLIMAARLSDSNPIVCDKNLRNLVQSADAWAEYKPSWGFLGAIGLKRQHSLSPRMKAICKTLCALILIQLPENRSDLSCDNNVPFIRTTPQSPGGFTSNSTELGPSNESHKALSQLEAFINDKSYSEIRQALEISLGFIRRTENSMHNAHQLFLRVSKMLFPEIRFIQAITLGT
;
A
#
# COMPACT_ATOMS: atom_id res chain seq x y z
N MET A 1 14.45 12.19 -50.48
CA MET A 1 15.55 11.58 -49.68
C MET A 1 15.04 10.84 -48.43
N SER A 2 13.94 11.25 -47.79
CA SER A 2 13.47 10.61 -46.54
C SER A 2 13.14 9.12 -46.66
N GLY A 3 12.59 8.65 -47.79
CA GLY A 3 12.24 7.23 -47.98
C GLY A 3 13.42 6.25 -47.92
N LYS A 4 14.56 6.58 -48.53
CA LYS A 4 15.77 5.73 -48.50
C LYS A 4 16.41 5.69 -47.11
N LEU A 5 16.37 6.80 -46.38
CA LEU A 5 16.87 6.88 -45.00
C LEU A 5 15.98 6.08 -44.05
N ALA A 6 14.65 6.20 -44.18
CA ALA A 6 13.71 5.41 -43.39
C ALA A 6 13.89 3.90 -43.63
N GLU A 7 14.12 3.48 -44.88
CA GLU A 7 14.39 2.07 -45.20
C GLU A 7 15.72 1.58 -44.64
N LEU A 8 16.77 2.42 -44.66
CA LEU A 8 18.05 2.11 -44.02
C LEU A 8 17.88 1.94 -42.51
N LEU A 9 17.18 2.86 -41.84
CA LEU A 9 16.93 2.80 -40.39
C LEU A 9 16.11 1.56 -40.01
N ARG A 10 15.10 1.21 -40.82
CA ARG A 10 14.32 -0.01 -40.64
C ARG A 10 15.19 -1.26 -40.78
N SER A 11 16.04 -1.33 -41.80
CA SER A 11 16.94 -2.47 -42.03
C SER A 11 18.02 -2.57 -40.96
N SER A 12 18.48 -1.44 -40.42
CA SER A 12 19.50 -1.39 -39.36
C SER A 12 19.04 -2.02 -38.05
N LYS A 13 17.73 -2.19 -37.82
CA LYS A 13 17.22 -2.92 -36.65
C LYS A 13 17.65 -4.39 -36.61
N MET A 14 18.07 -4.95 -37.75
CA MET A 14 18.58 -6.32 -37.87
C MET A 14 20.08 -6.46 -37.58
N PHE A 15 20.77 -5.35 -37.29
CA PHE A 15 22.20 -5.39 -36.96
C PHE A 15 22.45 -5.97 -35.57
N HIS A 16 23.67 -6.46 -35.37
CA HIS A 16 24.18 -6.99 -34.11
C HIS A 16 24.47 -5.86 -33.10
N TRP A 17 23.42 -5.20 -32.60
CA TRP A 17 23.55 -4.08 -31.67
C TRP A 17 24.18 -4.45 -30.32
N GLU A 18 24.21 -5.73 -29.98
CA GLU A 18 24.95 -6.28 -28.86
C GLU A 18 26.46 -6.01 -28.94
N THR A 19 27.02 -5.82 -30.15
CA THR A 19 28.46 -5.57 -30.34
C THR A 19 28.85 -4.10 -30.16
N VAL A 20 27.89 -3.18 -30.15
CA VAL A 20 28.17 -1.76 -29.88
C VAL A 20 28.51 -1.60 -28.40
N ASP A 21 29.61 -0.95 -28.05
CA ASP A 21 29.94 -0.74 -26.65
C ASP A 21 29.01 0.31 -26.00
N PHE A 22 29.01 0.34 -24.67
CA PHE A 22 28.16 1.25 -23.90
C PHE A 22 28.49 2.73 -24.16
N GLY A 23 29.77 3.11 -24.23
CA GLY A 23 30.20 4.51 -24.36
C GLY A 23 29.82 5.09 -25.71
N SER A 24 30.00 4.31 -26.78
CA SER A 24 29.54 4.68 -28.13
C SER A 24 28.02 4.86 -28.18
N TYR A 25 27.27 3.91 -27.60
CA TYR A 25 25.80 4.01 -27.53
C TYR A 25 25.35 5.25 -26.77
N GLU A 26 25.89 5.48 -25.57
CA GLU A 26 25.55 6.62 -24.72
C GLU A 26 25.85 7.96 -25.41
N SER A 27 26.97 8.06 -26.12
CA SER A 27 27.34 9.26 -26.87
C SER A 27 26.30 9.61 -27.95
N VAL A 28 25.84 8.61 -28.71
CA VAL A 28 24.82 8.82 -29.75
C VAL A 28 23.47 9.18 -29.15
N VAL A 29 23.05 8.52 -28.07
CA VAL A 29 21.79 8.84 -27.39
C VAL A 29 21.80 10.25 -26.81
N ASN A 30 22.90 10.65 -26.16
CA ASN A 30 23.03 12.02 -25.64
C ASN A 30 23.01 13.05 -26.76
N TRP A 31 23.71 12.79 -27.88
CA TRP A 31 23.65 13.65 -29.06
C TRP A 31 22.22 13.80 -29.60
N PHE A 32 21.46 12.70 -29.67
CA PHE A 32 20.06 12.71 -30.09
C PHE A 32 19.20 13.61 -29.18
N VAL A 33 19.30 13.44 -27.87
CA VAL A 33 18.55 14.26 -26.88
C VAL A 33 18.89 15.75 -26.99
N MET A 34 20.14 16.10 -27.31
CA MET A 34 20.57 17.49 -27.45
C MET A 34 20.20 18.12 -28.81
N SER A 35 20.03 17.31 -29.86
CA SER A 35 19.93 17.81 -31.23
C SER A 35 18.51 17.79 -31.80
N TYR A 36 17.63 16.94 -31.29
CA TYR A 36 16.28 16.72 -31.85
C TYR A 36 15.20 17.49 -31.09
N ASP A 37 14.07 17.75 -31.76
CA ASP A 37 12.90 18.34 -31.11
C ASP A 37 12.30 17.34 -30.10
N PRO A 38 12.15 17.71 -28.81
CA PRO A 38 11.67 16.79 -27.79
C PRO A 38 10.24 16.31 -28.00
N ARG A 39 9.46 16.95 -28.88
CA ARG A 39 8.10 16.51 -29.27
C ARG A 39 8.11 15.17 -30.01
N VAL A 40 9.26 14.69 -30.50
CA VAL A 40 9.40 13.37 -31.14
C VAL A 40 8.87 12.23 -30.27
N VAL A 41 8.98 12.36 -28.95
CA VAL A 41 8.56 11.34 -27.96
C VAL A 41 7.04 11.17 -27.88
N LEU A 42 6.27 12.16 -28.34
CA LEU A 42 4.81 12.17 -28.25
C LEU A 42 4.12 11.68 -29.53
N ASN A 43 4.87 11.51 -30.63
CA ASN A 43 4.35 11.09 -31.93
C ASN A 43 3.06 11.87 -32.32
N LEU A 44 3.18 13.21 -32.35
CA LEU A 44 2.06 14.13 -32.61
C LEU A 44 1.69 14.24 -34.09
N GLU A 45 2.67 14.07 -34.99
CA GLU A 45 2.50 14.27 -36.43
C GLU A 45 2.61 12.92 -37.14
N GLN A 46 1.54 12.51 -37.84
CA GLN A 46 1.49 11.24 -38.57
C GLN A 46 2.25 11.27 -39.92
N GLU A 47 2.65 12.44 -40.45
CA GLU A 47 3.15 12.55 -41.84
C GLU A 47 4.57 13.15 -42.00
N GLU A 48 5.06 14.03 -41.12
CA GLU A 48 6.38 14.70 -41.31
C GLU A 48 7.53 14.16 -40.41
N GLY A 49 7.22 13.33 -39.40
CA GLY A 49 8.17 12.88 -38.37
C GLY A 49 8.80 11.47 -38.53
N HIS A 50 8.70 10.84 -39.70
CA HIS A 50 9.08 9.43 -39.88
C HIS A 50 10.55 9.11 -39.58
N VAL A 51 11.48 10.03 -39.87
CA VAL A 51 12.92 9.77 -39.72
C VAL A 51 13.31 9.81 -38.24
N ASP A 52 12.91 10.86 -37.51
CA ASP A 52 13.28 11.06 -36.10
C ASP A 52 12.68 9.95 -35.22
N GLN A 53 11.44 9.55 -35.51
CA GLN A 53 10.81 8.40 -34.88
C GLN A 53 11.54 7.09 -35.22
N SER A 54 11.95 6.90 -36.47
CA SER A 54 12.73 5.74 -36.88
C SER A 54 14.09 5.69 -36.19
N VAL A 55 14.73 6.84 -35.95
CA VAL A 55 15.98 6.93 -35.16
C VAL A 55 15.71 6.56 -33.71
N MET A 56 14.66 7.11 -33.08
CA MET A 56 14.30 6.77 -31.70
C MET A 56 13.98 5.27 -31.55
N GLU A 57 13.25 4.69 -32.50
CA GLU A 57 13.01 3.26 -32.54
C GLU A 57 14.31 2.46 -32.72
N LEU A 58 15.22 2.91 -33.57
CA LEU A 58 16.52 2.24 -33.72
C LEU A 58 17.33 2.28 -32.42
N LEU A 59 17.36 3.43 -31.73
CA LEU A 59 18.01 3.56 -30.42
C LEU A 59 17.38 2.63 -29.39
N ARG A 60 16.06 2.45 -29.41
CA ARG A 60 15.34 1.48 -28.58
C ARG A 60 15.79 0.04 -28.87
N TYR A 61 15.85 -0.34 -30.13
CA TYR A 61 16.34 -1.66 -30.56
C TYR A 61 17.80 -1.87 -30.14
N ALA A 62 18.64 -0.87 -30.33
CA ALA A 62 20.06 -0.91 -30.00
C ALA A 62 20.34 -0.98 -28.49
N ALA A 63 19.43 -0.47 -27.66
CA ALA A 63 19.44 -0.67 -26.21
C ALA A 63 19.09 -2.10 -25.79
N GLY A 64 18.58 -2.94 -26.69
CA GLY A 64 18.17 -4.31 -26.38
C GLY A 64 16.75 -4.41 -25.83
N PHE A 65 15.85 -3.49 -26.22
CA PHE A 65 14.40 -3.64 -25.98
C PHE A 65 13.69 -4.53 -27.03
N ALA A 66 14.45 -5.28 -27.83
CA ALA A 66 13.92 -6.22 -28.83
C ALA A 66 13.65 -7.60 -28.22
N HIS A 67 12.52 -8.21 -28.63
CA HIS A 67 12.00 -9.46 -28.07
C HIS A 67 12.66 -10.75 -28.58
N SER A 68 13.58 -10.68 -29.55
CA SER A 68 13.84 -11.83 -30.42
C SER A 68 15.31 -12.20 -30.66
N LEU A 69 16.27 -11.69 -29.88
CA LEU A 69 17.68 -12.04 -30.09
C LEU A 69 18.22 -12.90 -28.93
N PRO A 70 18.75 -14.11 -29.20
CA PRO A 70 19.43 -14.92 -28.20
C PRO A 70 20.81 -14.30 -27.91
N GLY A 71 21.00 -13.85 -26.67
CA GLY A 71 22.28 -13.34 -26.18
C GLY A 71 22.25 -11.83 -25.96
N TYR A 72 22.14 -11.42 -24.69
CA TYR A 72 22.35 -10.03 -24.30
C TYR A 72 23.82 -9.85 -23.87
N HIS A 73 24.48 -8.85 -24.43
CA HIS A 73 25.79 -8.42 -23.94
C HIS A 73 25.68 -7.90 -22.49
N SER A 74 26.76 -8.02 -21.71
CA SER A 74 26.78 -7.57 -20.30
C SER A 74 26.47 -6.08 -20.11
N SER A 75 26.63 -5.28 -21.17
CA SER A 75 26.29 -3.85 -21.16
C SER A 75 24.82 -3.54 -21.41
N THR A 76 24.00 -4.50 -21.81
CA THR A 76 22.59 -4.29 -22.18
C THR A 76 21.78 -3.57 -21.10
N PRO A 77 21.85 -3.95 -19.81
CA PRO A 77 21.13 -3.23 -18.76
C PRO A 77 21.46 -1.74 -18.69
N ARG A 78 22.75 -1.38 -18.88
CA ARG A 78 23.19 0.02 -18.88
C ARG A 78 22.69 0.77 -20.12
N LYS A 79 22.70 0.15 -21.29
CA LYS A 79 22.14 0.76 -22.51
C LYS A 79 20.64 1.01 -22.37
N ARG A 80 19.89 0.06 -21.80
CA ARG A 80 18.46 0.23 -21.50
C ARG A 80 18.22 1.40 -20.55
N GLN A 81 19.03 1.53 -19.50
CA GLN A 81 18.94 2.65 -18.57
C GLN A 81 19.17 3.98 -19.27
N VAL A 82 20.22 4.10 -20.10
CA VAL A 82 20.51 5.32 -20.85
C VAL A 82 19.37 5.66 -21.82
N PHE A 83 18.79 4.67 -22.48
CA PHE A 83 17.62 4.88 -23.35
C PHE A 83 16.41 5.41 -22.56
N VAL A 84 16.04 4.76 -21.44
CA VAL A 84 14.91 5.19 -20.62
C VAL A 84 15.15 6.60 -20.08
N ARG A 85 16.35 6.90 -19.57
CA ARG A 85 16.75 8.24 -19.16
C ARG A 85 16.57 9.26 -20.27
N ALA A 86 17.03 8.95 -21.48
CA ALA A 86 16.91 9.83 -22.63
C ALA A 86 15.46 10.08 -23.01
N TYR A 87 14.64 9.02 -23.04
CA TYR A 87 13.21 9.11 -23.33
C TYR A 87 12.48 10.00 -22.31
N VAL A 88 12.75 9.79 -21.02
CA VAL A 88 12.20 10.62 -19.95
C VAL A 88 12.68 12.07 -20.04
N LYS A 89 13.98 12.30 -20.31
CA LYS A 89 14.51 13.65 -20.56
C LYS A 89 13.81 14.35 -21.72
N LEU A 90 13.49 13.66 -22.81
CA LEU A 90 12.73 14.23 -23.92
C LEU A 90 11.31 14.62 -23.48
N ILE A 91 10.63 13.81 -22.68
CA ILE A 91 9.32 14.19 -22.10
C ILE A 91 9.45 15.46 -21.24
N ILE A 92 10.44 15.50 -20.35
CA ILE A 92 10.72 16.66 -19.48
C ILE A 92 11.02 17.92 -20.32
N SER A 93 11.89 17.81 -21.32
CA SER A 93 12.24 18.89 -22.25
C SER A 93 11.01 19.34 -23.06
N CYS A 94 10.14 18.42 -23.45
CA CYS A 94 8.91 18.74 -24.18
C CYS A 94 7.95 19.55 -23.29
N LEU A 95 7.70 19.09 -22.07
CA LEU A 95 6.78 19.73 -21.13
C LEU A 95 7.31 21.09 -20.62
N SER A 96 8.63 21.23 -20.48
CA SER A 96 9.25 22.49 -20.06
C SER A 96 9.27 23.53 -21.19
N LYS A 97 9.61 23.13 -22.43
CA LYS A 97 9.70 24.03 -23.59
C LYS A 97 8.33 24.36 -24.18
N TYR A 98 7.41 23.40 -24.22
CA TYR A 98 6.10 23.51 -24.86
C TYR A 98 4.97 23.29 -23.83
N LYS A 99 4.88 24.17 -22.83
CA LYS A 99 3.93 24.02 -21.70
C LYS A 99 2.47 23.77 -22.12
N ALA A 100 2.02 24.34 -23.24
CA ALA A 100 0.68 24.13 -23.77
C ALA A 100 0.38 22.67 -24.17
N ILE A 101 1.41 21.87 -24.48
CA ILE A 101 1.27 20.44 -24.81
C ILE A 101 0.80 19.65 -23.60
N ALA A 102 1.23 20.02 -22.39
CA ALA A 102 0.82 19.36 -21.15
C ALA A 102 -0.70 19.36 -20.96
N VAL A 103 -1.40 20.35 -21.52
CA VAL A 103 -2.86 20.49 -21.44
C VAL A 103 -3.53 20.00 -22.72
N SER A 104 -3.06 20.45 -23.89
CA SER A 104 -3.71 20.16 -25.18
C SER A 104 -3.53 18.73 -25.67
N HIS A 105 -2.47 18.04 -25.21
CA HIS A 105 -2.12 16.68 -25.63
C HIS A 105 -1.77 15.77 -24.45
N GLN A 106 -2.39 16.00 -23.29
CA GLN A 106 -2.16 15.19 -22.08
C GLN A 106 -2.21 13.67 -22.36
N PRO A 107 -3.18 13.11 -23.11
CA PRO A 107 -3.22 11.67 -23.39
C PRO A 107 -2.00 11.13 -24.15
N LYS A 108 -1.35 11.96 -24.98
CA LYS A 108 -0.12 11.58 -25.69
C LYS A 108 1.08 11.55 -24.76
N VAL A 109 1.12 12.45 -23.78
CA VAL A 109 2.14 12.47 -22.73
C VAL A 109 1.98 11.24 -21.84
N GLU A 110 0.76 10.94 -21.40
CA GLU A 110 0.43 9.75 -20.64
C GLU A 110 0.84 8.48 -21.40
N SER A 111 0.46 8.37 -22.68
CA SER A 111 0.87 7.24 -23.54
C SER A 111 2.38 7.07 -23.63
N ALA A 112 3.14 8.17 -23.79
CA ALA A 112 4.59 8.10 -23.85
C ALA A 112 5.21 7.59 -22.53
N ILE A 113 4.63 7.94 -21.38
CA ILE A 113 5.05 7.43 -20.08
C ILE A 113 4.65 5.95 -19.93
N GLU A 114 3.42 5.58 -20.29
CA GLU A 114 2.94 4.20 -20.28
C GLU A 114 3.80 3.28 -21.17
N ASP A 115 4.23 3.77 -22.34
CA ASP A 115 5.10 3.02 -23.26
C ASP A 115 6.43 2.62 -22.60
N VAL A 116 7.04 3.53 -21.82
CA VAL A 116 8.26 3.21 -21.06
C VAL A 116 7.98 2.15 -19.99
N LEU A 117 6.87 2.25 -19.26
CA LEU A 117 6.49 1.26 -18.26
C LEU A 117 6.23 -0.11 -18.90
N VAL A 118 5.58 -0.15 -20.06
CA VAL A 118 5.38 -1.37 -20.86
C VAL A 118 6.72 -1.94 -21.30
N LEU A 119 7.64 -1.12 -21.79
CA LEU A 119 8.98 -1.59 -22.18
C LEU A 119 9.70 -2.26 -21.01
N ILE A 120 9.77 -1.60 -19.85
CA ILE A 120 10.39 -2.16 -18.64
C ILE A 120 9.71 -3.49 -18.26
N ASN A 121 8.38 -3.49 -18.20
CA ASN A 121 7.62 -4.66 -17.79
C ASN A 121 7.76 -5.86 -18.72
N THR A 122 8.12 -5.62 -19.98
CA THR A 122 8.18 -6.68 -20.99
C THR A 122 9.58 -7.25 -21.14
N VAL A 123 10.63 -6.43 -21.03
CA VAL A 123 12.01 -6.87 -21.32
C VAL A 123 12.81 -7.29 -20.10
N VAL A 124 12.42 -6.85 -18.91
CA VAL A 124 13.07 -7.26 -17.67
C VAL A 124 12.34 -8.49 -17.13
N PRO A 125 12.99 -9.67 -17.09
CA PRO A 125 12.35 -10.87 -16.56
C PRO A 125 11.93 -10.66 -15.09
N GLN A 126 10.74 -11.15 -14.73
CA GLN A 126 10.27 -11.11 -13.34
C GLN A 126 11.11 -12.02 -12.41
N THR A 127 11.80 -13.01 -12.98
CA THR A 127 12.61 -14.01 -12.26
C THR A 127 14.10 -13.67 -12.30
N GLY A 128 14.89 -14.35 -11.45
CA GLY A 128 16.36 -14.27 -11.50
C GLY A 128 16.98 -13.05 -10.84
N GLY A 129 16.25 -12.33 -9.98
CA GLY A 129 16.82 -11.19 -9.23
C GLY A 129 16.98 -9.89 -10.03
N ASN A 130 16.38 -9.80 -11.23
CA ASN A 130 16.47 -8.64 -12.12
C ASN A 130 15.71 -7.38 -11.63
N PHE A 131 15.18 -7.41 -10.39
CA PHE A 131 14.58 -6.26 -9.72
C PHE A 131 15.53 -5.06 -9.61
N ALA A 132 16.85 -5.30 -9.60
CA ALA A 132 17.84 -4.24 -9.60
C ALA A 132 17.86 -3.45 -10.92
N GLU A 133 17.79 -4.14 -12.06
CA GLU A 133 17.70 -3.48 -13.38
C GLU A 133 16.38 -2.71 -13.48
N ALA A 134 15.24 -3.36 -13.19
CA ALA A 134 13.94 -2.69 -13.23
C ALA A 134 13.87 -1.49 -12.28
N GLY A 135 14.48 -1.59 -11.09
CA GLY A 135 14.63 -0.48 -10.15
C GLY A 135 15.34 0.70 -10.79
N LEU A 136 16.50 0.49 -11.41
CA LEU A 136 17.23 1.55 -12.10
C LEU A 136 16.41 2.20 -13.23
N LEU A 137 15.69 1.41 -14.03
CA LEU A 137 14.86 1.94 -15.11
C LEU A 137 13.66 2.76 -14.57
N VAL A 138 12.98 2.25 -13.55
CA VAL A 138 11.86 2.94 -12.89
C VAL A 138 12.33 4.22 -12.21
N SER A 139 13.52 4.24 -11.60
CA SER A 139 14.09 5.46 -11.03
C SER A 139 14.24 6.58 -12.05
N GLU A 140 14.58 6.26 -13.31
CA GLU A 140 14.60 7.27 -14.37
C GLU A 140 13.18 7.83 -14.64
N VAL A 141 12.14 7.00 -14.61
CA VAL A 141 10.73 7.46 -14.75
C VAL A 141 10.31 8.33 -13.56
N LEU A 142 10.71 7.97 -12.34
CA LEU A 142 10.43 8.75 -11.13
C LEU A 142 11.07 10.15 -11.14
N THR A 143 12.01 10.43 -12.05
CA THR A 143 12.49 11.81 -12.23
C THR A 143 11.37 12.76 -12.68
N LEU A 144 10.36 12.28 -13.42
CA LEU A 144 9.16 13.06 -13.77
C LEU A 144 8.36 13.42 -12.52
N VAL A 145 8.19 12.46 -11.61
CA VAL A 145 7.45 12.60 -10.35
C VAL A 145 8.12 13.67 -9.46
N ASN A 146 9.45 13.73 -9.46
CA ASN A 146 10.22 14.71 -8.69
C ASN A 146 10.23 16.14 -9.28
N LEU A 147 9.63 16.39 -10.45
CA LEU A 147 9.52 17.74 -11.02
C LEU A 147 8.38 18.54 -10.39
N THR A 148 8.53 18.81 -9.10
CA THR A 148 7.53 19.47 -8.27
C THR A 148 7.16 20.86 -8.80
N GLY A 149 5.88 21.26 -8.63
CA GLY A 149 5.39 22.58 -9.06
C GLY A 149 5.08 22.71 -10.56
N GLY A 150 5.22 21.65 -11.36
CA GLY A 150 4.87 21.63 -12.78
C GLY A 150 3.89 20.51 -13.16
N PRO A 151 3.31 20.54 -14.38
CA PRO A 151 2.37 19.51 -14.83
C PRO A 151 3.01 18.12 -15.00
N ALA A 152 4.34 18.05 -15.15
CA ALA A 152 5.07 16.80 -15.33
C ALA A 152 4.93 15.85 -14.13
N SER A 153 5.08 16.37 -12.90
CA SER A 153 4.94 15.57 -11.68
C SER A 153 3.53 15.01 -11.52
N LYS A 154 2.51 15.85 -11.76
CA LYS A 154 1.11 15.44 -11.71
C LYS A 154 0.79 14.38 -12.76
N ILE A 155 1.05 14.65 -14.03
CA ILE A 155 0.78 13.71 -15.14
C ILE A 155 1.56 12.41 -14.92
N GLY A 156 2.83 12.50 -14.52
CA GLY A 156 3.67 11.32 -14.26
C GLY A 156 3.13 10.44 -13.14
N THR A 157 2.69 11.05 -12.03
CA THR A 157 2.09 10.32 -10.90
C THR A 157 0.75 9.71 -11.29
N GLU A 158 -0.15 10.49 -11.88
CA GLU A 158 -1.48 10.02 -12.31
C GLU A 158 -1.37 8.89 -13.35
N THR A 159 -0.44 9.00 -14.30
CA THR A 159 -0.17 7.94 -15.28
C THR A 159 0.33 6.68 -14.62
N LEU A 160 1.30 6.79 -13.70
CA LEU A 160 1.86 5.65 -12.99
C LEU A 160 0.78 4.91 -12.17
N VAL A 161 -0.01 5.66 -11.40
CA VAL A 161 -1.12 5.13 -10.59
C VAL A 161 -2.19 4.48 -11.47
N SER A 162 -2.56 5.13 -12.58
CA SER A 162 -3.50 4.59 -13.56
C SER A 162 -2.99 3.31 -14.21
N TRP A 163 -1.71 3.28 -14.60
CA TRP A 163 -1.07 2.11 -15.20
C TRP A 163 -1.03 0.92 -14.24
N LEU A 164 -0.67 1.16 -12.98
CA LEU A 164 -0.67 0.13 -11.92
C LEU A 164 -2.07 -0.43 -11.66
N SER A 165 -3.12 0.41 -11.67
CA SER A 165 -4.49 -0.03 -11.41
C SER A 165 -5.01 -1.06 -12.42
N LYS A 166 -4.45 -1.07 -13.64
CA LYS A 166 -4.79 -2.00 -14.73
C LYS A 166 -3.94 -3.28 -14.70
N ARG A 167 -3.03 -3.42 -13.73
CA ARG A 167 -2.05 -4.50 -13.64
C ARG A 167 -2.13 -5.15 -12.25
N GLY A 168 -1.71 -6.41 -12.17
CA GLY A 168 -1.48 -7.10 -10.90
C GLY A 168 -0.01 -7.05 -10.47
N ASP A 169 0.41 -8.10 -9.77
CA ASP A 169 1.82 -8.35 -9.45
C ASP A 169 2.69 -8.37 -10.72
N CYS A 170 3.69 -7.48 -10.77
CA CYS A 170 4.56 -7.31 -11.93
C CYS A 170 5.93 -6.71 -11.56
N ILE A 171 6.90 -6.82 -12.47
CA ILE A 171 8.27 -6.35 -12.21
C ILE A 171 8.35 -4.85 -11.93
N VAL A 172 7.47 -4.04 -12.53
CA VAL A 172 7.40 -2.59 -12.27
C VAL A 172 6.90 -2.32 -10.85
N ALA A 173 5.85 -3.01 -10.40
CA ALA A 173 5.37 -2.92 -9.01
C ALA A 173 6.46 -3.32 -8.02
N ALA A 174 7.14 -4.46 -8.24
CA ALA A 174 8.25 -4.91 -7.41
C ALA A 174 9.44 -3.93 -7.41
N ALA A 175 9.74 -3.30 -8.55
CA ALA A 175 10.78 -2.26 -8.66
C ALA A 175 10.40 -0.97 -7.90
N LEU A 176 9.13 -0.57 -7.93
CA LEU A 176 8.64 0.59 -7.19
C LEU A 176 8.74 0.38 -5.67
N LEU A 177 8.40 -0.81 -5.16
CA LEU A 177 8.56 -1.17 -3.75
C LEU A 177 10.01 -0.99 -3.25
N ARG A 178 10.99 -1.13 -4.14
CA ARG A 178 12.42 -0.98 -3.82
C ARG A 178 12.93 0.44 -3.93
N THR A 179 12.36 1.25 -4.81
CA THR A 179 12.97 2.52 -5.22
C THR A 179 12.25 3.74 -4.66
N VAL A 180 10.92 3.75 -4.66
CA VAL A 180 10.10 4.95 -4.35
C VAL A 180 10.49 5.60 -3.03
N GLY A 181 10.67 4.83 -1.95
CA GLY A 181 11.05 5.36 -0.63
C GLY A 181 12.43 6.03 -0.55
N THR A 182 13.30 5.77 -1.53
CA THR A 182 14.66 6.33 -1.60
C THR A 182 14.84 7.38 -2.70
N THR A 183 14.01 7.35 -3.75
CA THR A 183 14.14 8.25 -4.89
C THR A 183 13.12 9.37 -4.94
N VAL A 184 11.91 9.18 -4.41
CA VAL A 184 10.87 10.23 -4.45
C VAL A 184 11.10 11.23 -3.32
N GLU A 185 11.10 12.52 -3.67
CA GLU A 185 11.43 13.58 -2.71
C GLU A 185 10.25 13.92 -1.79
N GLN A 186 9.03 13.97 -2.34
CA GLN A 186 7.82 14.34 -1.59
C GLN A 186 7.15 13.15 -0.91
N THR A 187 6.88 13.28 0.39
CA THR A 187 6.24 12.24 1.21
C THR A 187 4.83 11.87 0.72
N SER A 188 4.04 12.85 0.27
CA SER A 188 2.69 12.62 -0.28
C SER A 188 2.72 11.68 -1.49
N LEU A 189 3.66 11.89 -2.41
CA LEU A 189 3.82 11.09 -3.63
C LEU A 189 4.37 9.69 -3.31
N ILE A 190 5.26 9.55 -2.32
CA ILE A 190 5.69 8.22 -1.82
C ILE A 190 4.46 7.41 -1.42
N GLY A 191 3.62 7.99 -0.57
CA GLY A 191 2.43 7.32 -0.06
C GLY A 191 1.43 6.98 -1.16
N GLU A 192 1.21 7.89 -2.12
CA GLU A 192 0.26 7.70 -3.22
C GLU A 192 0.68 6.56 -4.15
N ILE A 193 1.96 6.55 -4.55
CA ILE A 193 2.50 5.53 -5.45
C ILE A 193 2.55 4.17 -4.73
N MET A 194 3.06 4.11 -3.51
CA MET A 194 3.12 2.86 -2.74
C MET A 194 1.72 2.28 -2.50
N GLU A 195 0.74 3.13 -2.16
CA GLU A 195 -0.63 2.71 -1.91
C GLU A 195 -1.28 2.15 -3.19
N SER A 196 -0.95 2.73 -4.35
CA SER A 196 -1.36 2.21 -5.66
C SER A 196 -0.70 0.86 -5.96
N VAL A 197 0.59 0.70 -5.65
CA VAL A 197 1.30 -0.58 -5.81
C VAL A 197 0.65 -1.67 -4.95
N PHE A 198 0.38 -1.43 -3.67
CA PHE A 198 -0.28 -2.41 -2.82
C PHE A 198 -1.70 -2.74 -3.30
N GLN A 199 -2.48 -1.75 -3.76
CA GLN A 199 -3.79 -2.02 -4.36
C GLN A 199 -3.69 -2.89 -5.64
N SER A 200 -2.66 -2.67 -6.45
CA SER A 200 -2.40 -3.45 -7.66
C SER A 200 -1.98 -4.89 -7.36
N VAL A 201 -1.05 -5.09 -6.42
CA VAL A 201 -0.52 -6.42 -6.03
C VAL A 201 -1.57 -7.30 -5.35
N PHE A 202 -2.58 -6.69 -4.73
CA PHE A 202 -3.69 -7.39 -4.08
C PHE A 202 -5.03 -7.16 -4.81
N ASN A 203 -5.01 -7.01 -6.13
CA ASN A 203 -6.24 -6.97 -6.93
C ASN A 203 -6.78 -8.37 -7.26
N ASP A 204 -7.96 -8.45 -7.87
CA ASP A 204 -8.59 -9.73 -8.22
C ASP A 204 -7.84 -10.56 -9.27
N GLN A 205 -6.91 -9.95 -10.00
CA GLN A 205 -6.12 -10.60 -11.04
C GLN A 205 -4.81 -11.18 -10.50
N SER A 206 -4.47 -10.90 -9.24
CA SER A 206 -3.20 -11.26 -8.62
C SER A 206 -3.39 -12.16 -7.41
N GLY A 207 -2.47 -13.11 -7.22
CA GLY A 207 -2.43 -13.99 -6.05
C GLY A 207 -1.69 -13.38 -4.87
N GLY A 208 -1.78 -12.06 -4.69
CA GLY A 208 -0.92 -11.25 -3.81
C GLY A 208 -0.57 -11.90 -2.48
N ASP A 209 0.69 -11.75 -2.08
CA ASP A 209 1.31 -12.42 -0.94
C ASP A 209 2.12 -11.38 -0.15
N TRP A 210 1.73 -11.13 1.10
CA TRP A 210 2.39 -10.12 1.93
C TRP A 210 3.86 -10.43 2.17
N ASP A 211 4.23 -11.68 2.40
CA ASP A 211 5.63 -12.04 2.69
C ASP A 211 6.51 -11.77 1.47
N LYS A 212 6.06 -12.18 0.28
CA LYS A 212 6.77 -11.87 -0.98
C LYS A 212 6.84 -10.36 -1.24
N THR A 213 5.74 -9.65 -1.02
CA THR A 213 5.66 -8.21 -1.25
C THR A 213 6.60 -7.45 -0.31
N LEU A 214 6.62 -7.80 0.98
CA LEU A 214 7.48 -7.18 1.99
C LEU A 214 8.95 -7.55 1.80
N ASN A 215 9.27 -8.67 1.15
CA ASN A 215 10.65 -8.97 0.74
C ASN A 215 11.17 -8.04 -0.36
N HIS A 216 10.28 -7.48 -1.19
CA HIS A 216 10.64 -6.47 -2.18
C HIS A 216 10.63 -5.05 -1.60
N LEU A 217 9.88 -4.80 -0.54
CA LEU A 217 9.80 -3.48 0.08
C LEU A 217 11.15 -3.04 0.67
N GLN A 218 11.65 -1.91 0.17
CA GLN A 218 12.75 -1.17 0.77
C GLN A 218 12.19 -0.09 1.69
N GLU A 219 12.74 0.01 2.90
CA GLU A 219 12.32 1.05 3.85
C GLU A 219 12.62 2.46 3.31
N PRO A 220 11.68 3.40 3.46
CA PRO A 220 11.88 4.78 3.04
C PRO A 220 12.95 5.47 3.90
N ILE A 221 13.62 6.47 3.32
CA ILE A 221 14.55 7.32 4.08
C ILE A 221 13.78 8.04 5.19
N PRO A 222 14.25 8.04 6.45
CA PRO A 222 13.58 8.72 7.57
C PRO A 222 13.29 10.19 7.27
N ARG A 223 12.08 10.65 7.63
CA ARG A 223 11.58 12.01 7.35
C ARG A 223 11.19 12.75 8.62
N ASN A 224 11.19 14.08 8.57
CA ASN A 224 10.67 14.95 9.61
C ASN A 224 9.67 15.97 9.01
N PRO A 225 8.37 15.91 9.34
CA PRO A 225 7.74 14.95 10.25
C PRO A 225 7.75 13.51 9.69
N PRO A 226 7.52 12.49 10.54
CA PRO A 226 7.48 11.09 10.12
C PRO A 226 6.48 10.84 8.97
N ILE A 227 6.80 9.86 8.13
CA ILE A 227 5.98 9.53 6.95
C ILE A 227 4.59 9.06 7.34
N GLU A 228 4.46 8.37 8.46
CA GLU A 228 3.24 7.78 8.98
C GLU A 228 2.13 8.82 9.19
N ASN A 229 2.48 10.04 9.63
CA ASN A 229 1.52 11.13 9.76
C ASN A 229 0.87 11.47 8.41
N HIS A 230 1.69 11.60 7.37
CA HIS A 230 1.20 11.88 6.02
C HIS A 230 0.37 10.72 5.45
N LEU A 231 0.79 9.47 5.68
CA LEU A 231 0.04 8.30 5.22
C LEU A 231 -1.36 8.26 5.83
N VAL A 232 -1.49 8.60 7.10
CA VAL A 232 -2.78 8.65 7.81
C VAL A 232 -3.66 9.79 7.33
N GLU A 233 -3.09 11.00 7.19
CA GLU A 233 -3.80 12.17 6.66
C GLU A 233 -4.38 11.93 5.26
N ASN A 234 -3.71 11.10 4.44
CA ASN A 234 -4.11 10.79 3.07
C ASN A 234 -4.79 9.40 2.93
N CYS A 235 -5.14 8.72 4.02
CA CYS A 235 -5.78 7.40 4.03
C CYS A 235 -5.00 6.29 3.25
N GLN A 236 -3.68 6.35 3.26
CA GLN A 236 -2.76 5.39 2.61
C GLN A 236 -2.39 4.25 3.57
N LEU A 237 -3.42 3.52 4.02
CA LEU A 237 -3.32 2.60 5.14
C LEU A 237 -2.63 1.27 4.79
N LEU A 238 -2.64 0.85 3.53
CA LEU A 238 -1.91 -0.36 3.12
C LEU A 238 -0.41 -0.09 3.12
N THR A 239 0.00 1.10 2.69
CA THR A 239 1.38 1.56 2.80
C THR A 239 1.83 1.63 4.25
N LEU A 240 1.01 2.22 5.13
CA LEU A 240 1.31 2.28 6.57
C LEU A 240 1.47 0.88 7.17
N TYR A 241 0.53 -0.03 6.88
CA TYR A 241 0.60 -1.42 7.34
C TYR A 241 1.87 -2.10 6.85
N ALA A 242 2.23 -1.94 5.58
CA ALA A 242 3.40 -2.58 5.00
C ALA A 242 4.71 -2.11 5.65
N PHE A 243 4.85 -0.80 5.88
CA PHE A 243 6.04 -0.23 6.52
C PHE A 243 6.18 -0.71 7.96
N LEU A 244 5.09 -0.67 8.73
CA LEU A 244 5.10 -1.13 10.12
C LEU A 244 5.35 -2.64 10.22
N ASN A 245 4.71 -3.45 9.38
CA ASN A 245 4.90 -4.90 9.37
C ASN A 245 6.35 -5.27 9.01
N LYS A 246 6.94 -4.58 8.01
CA LYS A 246 8.34 -4.76 7.65
C LYS A 246 9.27 -4.47 8.84
N ARG A 247 9.09 -3.32 9.49
CA ARG A 247 9.90 -2.93 10.65
C ARG A 247 9.77 -3.94 11.79
N LEU A 248 8.54 -4.30 12.15
CA LEU A 248 8.24 -5.27 13.22
C LEU A 248 8.81 -6.67 12.95
N SER A 249 8.91 -7.09 11.69
CA SER A 249 9.51 -8.40 11.34
C SER A 249 11.00 -8.51 11.65
N THR A 250 11.68 -7.37 11.85
CA THR A 250 13.12 -7.30 12.14
C THR A 250 13.43 -6.68 13.51
N LEU A 251 12.39 -6.25 14.24
CA LEU A 251 12.54 -5.59 15.52
C LEU A 251 12.58 -6.62 16.65
N PHE A 252 13.57 -6.49 17.53
CA PHE A 252 13.75 -7.35 18.71
C PHE A 252 13.66 -6.59 20.04
N ASP A 253 13.62 -5.26 20.00
CA ASP A 253 13.52 -4.41 21.20
C ASP A 253 12.05 -4.14 21.55
N LEU A 254 11.61 -4.65 22.70
CA LEU A 254 10.24 -4.49 23.20
C LEU A 254 9.90 -3.03 23.55
N SER A 255 10.89 -2.21 23.92
CA SER A 255 10.66 -0.79 24.19
C SER A 255 10.34 -0.06 22.90
N GLU A 256 11.10 -0.33 21.83
CA GLU A 256 10.84 0.26 20.52
C GLU A 256 9.51 -0.26 19.93
N GLU A 257 9.18 -1.55 20.14
CA GLU A 257 7.88 -2.10 19.74
C GLU A 257 6.72 -1.41 20.48
N MET A 258 6.90 -1.08 21.77
CA MET A 258 5.92 -0.31 22.55
C MET A 258 5.74 1.13 22.04
N ASP A 259 6.82 1.78 21.59
CA ASP A 259 6.75 3.11 20.96
C ASP A 259 5.98 3.07 19.65
N ILE A 260 6.18 2.02 18.83
CA ILE A 260 5.41 1.78 17.61
C ILE A 260 3.94 1.55 17.95
N PHE A 261 3.64 0.72 18.94
CA PHE A 261 2.25 0.44 19.35
C PHE A 261 1.53 1.72 19.81
N THR A 262 2.18 2.51 20.66
CA THR A 262 1.65 3.77 21.17
C THR A 262 1.47 4.81 20.06
N SER A 263 2.39 4.86 19.11
CA SER A 263 2.30 5.76 17.96
C SER A 263 1.16 5.36 17.02
N LEU A 264 1.03 4.06 16.71
CA LEU A 264 -0.04 3.55 15.85
C LEU A 264 -1.42 3.77 16.45
N THR A 265 -1.61 3.51 17.75
CA THR A 265 -2.92 3.75 18.40
C THR A 265 -3.29 5.23 18.38
N LYS A 266 -2.34 6.13 18.63
CA LYS A 266 -2.53 7.58 18.51
C LYS A 266 -2.91 7.99 17.09
N LEU A 267 -2.22 7.45 16.09
CA LEU A 267 -2.52 7.69 14.68
C LEU A 267 -3.95 7.25 14.34
N ILE A 268 -4.35 6.03 14.72
CA ILE A 268 -5.70 5.50 14.52
C ILE A 268 -6.74 6.41 15.21
N SER A 269 -6.49 6.86 16.43
CA SER A 269 -7.41 7.75 17.16
C SER A 269 -7.57 9.14 16.51
N SER A 270 -6.60 9.58 15.72
CA SER A 270 -6.69 10.85 14.98
C SER A 270 -7.50 10.75 13.67
N MET A 271 -7.77 9.53 13.21
CA MET A 271 -8.44 9.30 11.93
C MET A 271 -9.94 9.56 12.02
N GLN A 272 -10.47 10.20 10.97
CA GLN A 272 -11.91 10.24 10.74
C GLN A 272 -12.38 8.92 10.10
N PRO A 273 -13.59 8.43 10.46
CA PRO A 273 -14.16 7.25 9.82
C PRO A 273 -14.28 7.43 8.31
N MET A 274 -13.46 6.69 7.57
CA MET A 274 -13.54 6.62 6.12
C MET A 274 -14.66 5.66 5.75
N VAL A 275 -15.54 6.02 4.81
CA VAL A 275 -16.66 5.15 4.43
C VAL A 275 -16.29 4.26 3.24
N GLU A 276 -15.61 4.85 2.27
CA GLU A 276 -15.08 4.13 1.10
C GLU A 276 -13.78 3.41 1.46
N LYS A 277 -13.61 2.16 1.01
CA LYS A 277 -12.39 1.37 1.25
C LYS A 277 -11.98 1.26 2.73
N SER A 278 -12.96 1.30 3.62
CA SER A 278 -12.80 1.34 5.07
C SER A 278 -12.16 0.07 5.64
N GLU A 279 -12.26 -1.03 4.92
CA GLU A 279 -11.65 -2.33 5.23
C GLU A 279 -10.11 -2.27 5.31
N LYS A 280 -9.46 -1.25 4.75
CA LYS A 280 -8.00 -1.05 4.84
C LYS A 280 -7.48 -0.76 6.26
N ILE A 281 -8.35 -0.45 7.22
CA ILE A 281 -7.96 -0.28 8.64
C ILE A 281 -7.73 -1.64 9.33
N ILE A 282 -8.33 -2.71 8.81
CA ILE A 282 -8.31 -4.05 9.43
C ILE A 282 -6.88 -4.59 9.64
N PRO A 283 -5.94 -4.48 8.67
CA PRO A 283 -4.55 -4.88 8.89
C PRO A 283 -3.87 -4.13 10.04
N LEU A 284 -4.21 -2.85 10.26
CA LEU A 284 -3.65 -2.05 11.37
C LEU A 284 -4.24 -2.46 12.72
N PHE A 285 -5.54 -2.77 12.79
CA PHE A 285 -6.15 -3.35 13.99
C PHE A 285 -5.53 -4.71 14.34
N HIS A 286 -5.30 -5.55 13.33
CA HIS A 286 -4.60 -6.82 13.50
C HIS A 286 -3.19 -6.62 14.07
N LEU A 287 -2.44 -5.64 13.53
CA LEU A 287 -1.08 -5.33 13.99
C LEU A 287 -1.04 -4.84 15.44
N CYS A 288 -2.01 -4.01 15.86
CA CYS A 288 -2.18 -3.62 17.26
C CYS A 288 -2.38 -4.83 18.18
N LEU A 289 -3.15 -5.84 17.76
CA LEU A 289 -3.39 -7.05 18.56
C LEU A 289 -2.15 -7.95 18.63
N ILE A 290 -1.31 -8.00 17.58
CA ILE A 290 -0.01 -8.71 17.61
C ILE A 290 0.89 -8.08 18.67
N MET A 291 1.08 -6.76 18.61
CA MET A 291 1.92 -6.05 19.58
C MET A 291 1.35 -6.16 20.99
N ALA A 292 0.02 -6.06 21.17
CA ALA A 292 -0.62 -6.25 22.47
C ALA A 292 -0.38 -7.66 23.04
N ALA A 293 -0.45 -8.70 22.20
CA ALA A 293 -0.17 -10.08 22.61
C ALA A 293 1.25 -10.27 23.16
N ARG A 294 2.24 -9.54 22.59
CA ARG A 294 3.65 -9.65 22.98
C ARG A 294 4.03 -8.75 24.15
N LEU A 295 3.43 -7.56 24.24
CA LEU A 295 3.87 -6.51 25.16
C LEU A 295 3.12 -6.49 26.49
N SER A 296 1.90 -7.05 26.56
CA SER A 296 1.01 -6.87 27.71
C SER A 296 1.58 -7.35 29.05
N ASP A 297 2.40 -8.41 29.05
CA ASP A 297 3.05 -8.90 30.29
C ASP A 297 4.18 -7.98 30.76
N SER A 298 4.91 -7.38 29.81
CA SER A 298 6.06 -6.51 30.10
C SER A 298 5.67 -5.09 30.49
N ASN A 299 4.56 -4.57 29.93
CA ASN A 299 4.15 -3.18 30.03
C ASN A 299 2.62 -3.04 30.17
N PRO A 300 1.99 -3.66 31.18
CA PRO A 300 0.53 -3.77 31.28
C PRO A 300 -0.19 -2.42 31.34
N ILE A 301 0.38 -1.42 32.01
CA ILE A 301 -0.22 -0.08 32.14
C ILE A 301 -0.34 0.61 30.78
N VAL A 302 0.74 0.58 29.98
CA VAL A 302 0.77 1.24 28.67
C VAL A 302 -0.09 0.45 27.66
N CYS A 303 -0.05 -0.88 27.73
CA CYS A 303 -0.90 -1.75 26.92
C CYS A 303 -2.39 -1.52 27.18
N ASP A 304 -2.84 -1.50 28.43
CA ASP A 304 -4.25 -1.23 28.78
C ASP A 304 -4.72 0.11 28.20
N LYS A 305 -3.93 1.17 28.39
CA LYS A 305 -4.22 2.50 27.82
C LYS A 305 -4.35 2.46 26.30
N ASN A 306 -3.38 1.84 25.62
CA ASN A 306 -3.37 1.74 24.16
C ASN A 306 -4.54 0.91 23.62
N LEU A 307 -4.88 -0.20 24.28
CA LEU A 307 -6.03 -1.04 23.97
C LEU A 307 -7.36 -0.29 24.16
N ARG A 308 -7.50 0.49 25.23
CA ARG A 308 -8.69 1.33 25.46
C ARG A 308 -8.83 2.43 24.42
N ASN A 309 -7.75 3.09 24.04
CA ASN A 309 -7.77 4.07 22.94
C ASN A 309 -8.20 3.43 21.62
N LEU A 310 -7.72 2.22 21.34
CA LEU A 310 -8.11 1.45 20.16
C LEU A 310 -9.61 1.10 20.18
N VAL A 311 -10.12 0.63 21.33
CA VAL A 311 -11.56 0.36 21.54
C VAL A 311 -12.39 1.62 21.30
N GLN A 312 -12.02 2.75 21.89
CA GLN A 312 -12.73 4.02 21.69
C GLN A 312 -12.76 4.43 20.22
N SER A 313 -11.64 4.28 19.52
CA SER A 313 -11.53 4.61 18.10
C SER A 313 -12.42 3.70 17.25
N ALA A 314 -12.37 2.39 17.46
CA ALA A 314 -13.20 1.43 16.74
C ALA A 314 -14.69 1.59 17.04
N ASP A 315 -15.06 1.90 18.28
CA ASP A 315 -16.43 2.15 18.69
C ASP A 315 -16.99 3.42 18.02
N ALA A 316 -16.21 4.50 18.02
CA ALA A 316 -16.55 5.75 17.34
C ALA A 316 -16.73 5.55 15.83
N TRP A 317 -15.91 4.71 15.21
CA TRP A 317 -16.08 4.32 13.80
C TRP A 317 -17.39 3.56 13.58
N ALA A 318 -17.70 2.56 14.42
CA ALA A 318 -18.92 1.77 14.30
C ALA A 318 -20.21 2.60 14.44
N GLU A 319 -20.20 3.60 15.32
CA GLU A 319 -21.31 4.53 15.58
C GLU A 319 -21.34 5.74 14.63
N TYR A 320 -20.37 5.85 13.73
CA TYR A 320 -20.24 7.03 12.86
C TYR A 320 -21.51 7.26 12.02
N LYS A 321 -22.05 8.46 12.15
CA LYS A 321 -23.13 8.99 11.32
C LYS A 321 -22.64 10.30 10.70
N PRO A 322 -22.64 10.43 9.36
CA PRO A 322 -22.25 11.69 8.73
C PRO A 322 -23.15 12.84 9.19
N SER A 323 -22.57 14.02 9.39
CA SER A 323 -23.30 15.20 9.85
C SER A 323 -24.39 15.62 8.85
N TRP A 324 -25.53 16.07 9.38
CA TRP A 324 -26.65 16.59 8.59
C TRP A 324 -26.22 17.88 7.87
N GLY A 325 -25.94 17.79 6.57
CA GLY A 325 -25.93 18.96 5.70
C GLY A 325 -27.36 19.35 5.30
N PHE A 326 -27.61 20.64 5.05
CA PHE A 326 -28.91 21.18 4.60
C PHE A 326 -29.50 20.43 3.38
N LEU A 327 -28.65 19.90 2.49
CA LEU A 327 -29.05 19.11 1.33
C LEU A 327 -29.40 17.63 1.63
N GLY A 328 -28.98 17.11 2.78
CA GLY A 328 -29.36 15.77 3.26
C GLY A 328 -30.81 15.70 3.72
N ALA A 329 -31.37 16.82 4.19
CA ALA A 329 -32.78 16.94 4.57
C ALA A 329 -33.75 16.87 3.38
N ILE A 330 -33.25 17.11 2.16
CA ILE A 330 -34.03 17.11 0.91
C ILE A 330 -33.92 15.74 0.19
N GLY A 331 -33.18 14.77 0.74
CA GLY A 331 -33.10 13.40 0.20
C GLY A 331 -32.26 13.25 -1.07
N LEU A 332 -31.54 14.29 -1.49
CA LEU A 332 -30.79 14.33 -2.76
C LEU A 332 -29.39 13.67 -2.69
N LYS A 333 -28.89 13.30 -1.50
CA LYS A 333 -27.62 12.57 -1.34
C LYS A 333 -27.81 11.36 -0.42
N ARG A 334 -27.57 10.16 -0.94
CA ARG A 334 -27.47 8.94 -0.13
C ARG A 334 -26.35 9.15 0.91
N GLN A 335 -26.70 9.07 2.18
CA GLN A 335 -25.75 9.09 3.28
C GLN A 335 -25.02 7.75 3.31
N HIS A 336 -23.70 7.76 3.18
CA HIS A 336 -22.91 6.54 3.31
C HIS A 336 -22.47 6.43 4.78
N SER A 337 -23.13 5.57 5.55
CA SER A 337 -22.58 5.07 6.82
C SER A 337 -21.70 3.86 6.56
N LEU A 338 -20.89 3.43 7.53
CA LEU A 338 -20.16 2.17 7.42
C LEU A 338 -21.09 0.99 7.09
N SER A 339 -20.58 0.06 6.30
CA SER A 339 -21.30 -1.17 5.96
C SER A 339 -21.57 -2.03 7.21
N PRO A 340 -22.59 -2.91 7.20
CA PRO A 340 -22.83 -3.85 8.29
C PRO A 340 -21.59 -4.70 8.63
N ARG A 341 -20.83 -5.13 7.62
CA ARG A 341 -19.55 -5.83 7.78
C ARG A 341 -18.53 -5.02 8.59
N MET A 342 -18.35 -3.74 8.27
CA MET A 342 -17.42 -2.86 8.98
C MET A 342 -17.87 -2.55 10.41
N LYS A 343 -19.16 -2.31 10.63
CA LYS A 343 -19.69 -2.13 12.00
C LYS A 343 -19.49 -3.39 12.84
N ALA A 344 -19.76 -4.56 12.26
CA ALA A 344 -19.56 -5.85 12.91
C ALA A 344 -18.11 -6.11 13.29
N ILE A 345 -17.14 -5.84 12.40
CA ILE A 345 -15.72 -6.08 12.71
C ILE A 345 -15.19 -5.10 13.77
N CYS A 346 -15.60 -3.82 13.73
CA CYS A 346 -15.25 -2.85 14.78
C CYS A 346 -15.81 -3.26 16.14
N LYS A 347 -17.09 -3.65 16.23
CA LYS A 347 -17.69 -4.11 17.50
C LYS A 347 -17.10 -5.44 17.98
N THR A 348 -16.71 -6.32 17.05
CA THR A 348 -15.97 -7.55 17.36
C THR A 348 -14.61 -7.21 17.99
N LEU A 349 -13.86 -6.25 17.44
CA LEU A 349 -12.61 -5.78 18.02
C LEU A 349 -12.81 -5.23 19.43
N CYS A 350 -13.83 -4.38 19.63
CA CYS A 350 -14.14 -3.80 20.94
C CYS A 350 -14.42 -4.90 21.99
N ALA A 351 -15.34 -5.82 21.68
CA ALA A 351 -15.70 -6.89 22.60
C ALA A 351 -14.53 -7.86 22.86
N LEU A 352 -13.74 -8.18 21.82
CA LEU A 352 -12.57 -9.04 21.93
C LEU A 352 -11.49 -8.44 22.82
N ILE A 353 -11.24 -7.14 22.75
CA ILE A 353 -10.26 -6.44 23.60
C ILE A 353 -10.79 -6.31 25.03
N LEU A 354 -12.00 -5.77 25.21
CA LEU A 354 -12.53 -5.43 26.53
C LEU A 354 -12.68 -6.65 27.45
N ILE A 355 -12.98 -7.83 26.90
CA ILE A 355 -13.07 -9.05 27.72
C ILE A 355 -11.70 -9.52 28.25
N GLN A 356 -10.60 -8.98 27.72
CA GLN A 356 -9.24 -9.24 28.21
C GLN A 356 -8.78 -8.26 29.28
N LEU A 357 -9.61 -7.26 29.61
CA LEU A 357 -9.33 -6.21 30.59
C LEU A 357 -10.30 -6.32 31.79
N PRO A 358 -10.20 -7.39 32.61
CA PRO A 358 -11.08 -7.57 33.75
C PRO A 358 -10.88 -6.50 34.82
N GLU A 359 -11.93 -6.25 35.58
CA GLU A 359 -11.89 -5.35 36.73
C GLU A 359 -11.59 -6.14 38.01
N ASN A 360 -10.86 -5.50 38.92
CA ASN A 360 -10.66 -6.00 40.27
C ASN A 360 -11.94 -5.73 41.09
N ARG A 361 -12.48 -6.78 41.68
CA ARG A 361 -13.71 -6.77 42.50
C ARG A 361 -13.41 -6.75 43.99
N SER A 362 -12.14 -6.88 44.37
CA SER A 362 -11.70 -6.89 45.76
C SER A 362 -11.26 -5.49 46.21
N ASP A 363 -11.90 -4.98 47.26
CA ASP A 363 -11.54 -3.70 47.90
C ASP A 363 -10.22 -3.79 48.72
N LEU A 364 -9.54 -4.94 48.70
CA LEU A 364 -8.49 -5.32 49.67
C LEU A 364 -7.06 -5.30 49.12
N SER A 365 -6.83 -5.04 47.83
CA SER A 365 -5.47 -5.01 47.28
C SER A 365 -4.84 -3.61 47.38
N CYS A 366 -3.74 -3.53 48.13
CA CYS A 366 -2.91 -2.33 48.29
C CYS A 366 -2.04 -1.98 47.06
N ASP A 367 -2.24 -2.66 45.92
CA ASP A 367 -1.50 -2.49 44.66
C ASP A 367 -2.43 -2.14 43.47
N ASN A 368 -3.52 -1.40 43.74
CA ASN A 368 -4.64 -1.08 42.84
C ASN A 368 -4.30 -0.30 41.54
N ASN A 369 -3.04 -0.08 41.19
CA ASN A 369 -2.65 0.78 40.07
C ASN A 369 -2.16 0.04 38.81
N VAL A 370 -1.89 -1.26 38.87
CA VAL A 370 -1.45 -2.02 37.68
C VAL A 370 -2.64 -2.80 37.10
N PRO A 371 -3.08 -2.51 35.86
CA PRO A 371 -4.18 -3.24 35.24
C PRO A 371 -3.77 -4.68 34.94
N PHE A 372 -4.68 -5.63 35.20
CA PHE A 372 -4.48 -7.02 34.79
C PHE A 372 -4.99 -7.23 33.37
N ILE A 373 -4.14 -7.74 32.48
CA ILE A 373 -4.51 -8.12 31.12
C ILE A 373 -4.47 -9.64 31.01
N ARG A 374 -5.52 -10.24 30.45
CA ARG A 374 -5.57 -11.69 30.18
C ARG A 374 -4.59 -12.02 29.05
N THR A 375 -3.40 -12.55 29.36
CA THR A 375 -2.35 -12.86 28.37
C THR A 375 -2.09 -14.34 28.15
N THR A 376 -2.63 -15.24 28.98
CA THR A 376 -2.44 -16.70 28.84
C THR A 376 -3.78 -17.43 28.71
N PRO A 377 -3.80 -18.66 28.15
CA PRO A 377 -5.02 -19.47 28.14
C PRO A 377 -5.56 -19.68 29.55
N GLN A 378 -6.88 -19.58 29.71
CA GLN A 378 -7.58 -19.78 30.99
C GLN A 378 -7.23 -18.77 32.10
N SER A 379 -6.56 -17.67 31.78
CA SER A 379 -6.30 -16.61 32.75
C SER A 379 -7.60 -16.09 33.39
N PRO A 380 -7.59 -15.74 34.69
CA PRO A 380 -8.79 -15.32 35.43
C PRO A 380 -9.43 -14.06 34.85
N GLY A 381 -10.68 -13.80 35.22
CA GLY A 381 -11.42 -12.59 34.81
C GLY A 381 -12.13 -12.69 33.46
N GLY A 382 -12.01 -13.82 32.74
CA GLY A 382 -12.77 -14.07 31.52
C GLY A 382 -14.28 -14.20 31.76
N PHE A 383 -15.07 -14.14 30.69
CA PHE A 383 -16.55 -14.09 30.75
C PHE A 383 -17.19 -15.18 31.63
N THR A 384 -16.72 -16.42 31.49
CA THR A 384 -17.20 -17.58 32.26
C THR A 384 -16.24 -18.00 33.37
N SER A 385 -15.28 -17.14 33.75
CA SER A 385 -14.32 -17.48 34.82
C SER A 385 -14.99 -17.41 36.19
N ASN A 386 -14.69 -18.38 37.05
CA ASN A 386 -15.18 -18.44 38.43
C ASN A 386 -14.29 -17.67 39.42
N SER A 387 -13.45 -16.74 38.94
CA SER A 387 -12.60 -15.93 39.83
C SER A 387 -13.45 -15.00 40.69
N THR A 388 -13.17 -14.99 42.00
CA THR A 388 -13.84 -14.11 42.98
C THR A 388 -13.23 -12.70 43.00
N GLU A 389 -11.98 -12.56 42.55
CA GLU A 389 -11.21 -11.31 42.62
C GLU A 389 -11.26 -10.54 41.30
N LEU A 390 -11.25 -11.24 40.17
CA LEU A 390 -11.25 -10.65 38.83
C LEU A 390 -12.49 -11.08 38.08
N GLY A 391 -13.13 -10.13 37.40
CA GLY A 391 -14.21 -10.49 36.49
C GLY A 391 -14.43 -9.49 35.37
N PRO A 392 -15.34 -9.82 34.44
CA PRO A 392 -15.64 -8.96 33.31
C PRO A 392 -16.09 -7.57 33.78
N SER A 393 -15.61 -6.55 33.07
CA SER A 393 -16.00 -5.14 33.28
C SER A 393 -17.42 -4.87 32.74
N ASN A 394 -18.06 -3.81 33.24
CA ASN A 394 -19.33 -3.34 32.70
C ASN A 394 -19.23 -2.98 31.20
N GLU A 395 -18.07 -2.44 30.79
CA GLU A 395 -17.78 -2.12 29.38
C GLU A 395 -17.78 -3.39 28.52
N SER A 396 -17.15 -4.47 29.00
CA SER A 396 -17.10 -5.75 28.29
C SER A 396 -18.50 -6.37 28.12
N HIS A 397 -19.35 -6.30 29.15
CA HIS A 397 -20.75 -6.74 29.08
C HIS A 397 -21.53 -5.94 28.04
N LYS A 398 -21.39 -4.61 28.04
CA LYS A 398 -22.04 -3.75 27.06
C LYS A 398 -21.60 -4.06 25.62
N ALA A 399 -20.31 -4.23 25.39
CA ALA A 399 -19.77 -4.55 24.08
C ALA A 399 -20.27 -5.91 23.55
N LEU A 400 -20.36 -6.92 24.42
CA LEU A 400 -20.93 -8.22 24.09
C LEU A 400 -22.42 -8.14 23.75
N SER A 401 -23.22 -7.45 24.56
CA SER A 401 -24.65 -7.28 24.30
C SER A 401 -24.92 -6.53 22.99
N GLN A 402 -24.07 -5.55 22.63
CA GLN A 402 -24.17 -4.86 21.34
C GLN A 402 -23.89 -5.81 20.16
N LEU A 403 -22.88 -6.67 20.28
CA LEU A 403 -22.55 -7.64 19.24
C LEU A 403 -23.63 -8.72 19.10
N GLU A 404 -24.23 -9.17 20.21
CA GLU A 404 -25.38 -10.07 20.23
C GLU A 404 -26.62 -9.45 19.57
N ALA A 405 -26.84 -8.14 19.76
CA ALA A 405 -27.95 -7.44 19.12
C ALA A 405 -27.88 -7.51 17.59
N PHE A 406 -26.67 -7.52 17.00
CA PHE A 406 -26.50 -7.66 15.55
C PHE A 406 -27.01 -9.01 15.01
N ILE A 407 -26.95 -10.09 15.79
CA ILE A 407 -27.46 -11.41 15.34
C ILE A 407 -28.97 -11.38 15.07
N ASN A 408 -29.70 -10.59 15.85
CA ASN A 408 -31.15 -10.46 15.76
C ASN A 408 -31.60 -9.36 14.78
N ASP A 409 -30.67 -8.52 14.33
CA ASP A 409 -30.95 -7.47 13.35
C ASP A 409 -30.87 -8.03 11.92
N LYS A 410 -31.97 -7.86 11.17
CA LYS A 410 -32.09 -8.32 9.78
C LYS A 410 -31.02 -7.73 8.86
N SER A 411 -30.50 -6.55 9.19
CA SER A 411 -29.43 -5.85 8.45
C SER A 411 -28.09 -6.61 8.45
N TYR A 412 -27.93 -7.58 9.36
CA TYR A 412 -26.72 -8.38 9.52
C TYR A 412 -26.93 -9.86 9.15
N SER A 413 -28.08 -10.20 8.54
CA SER A 413 -28.44 -11.59 8.22
C SER A 413 -27.40 -12.32 7.38
N GLU A 414 -26.78 -11.66 6.40
CA GLU A 414 -25.72 -12.22 5.54
C GLU A 414 -24.44 -12.58 6.31
N ILE A 415 -24.17 -11.91 7.43
CA ILE A 415 -22.94 -12.05 8.22
C ILE A 415 -23.18 -12.67 9.59
N ARG A 416 -24.40 -13.19 9.81
CA ARG A 416 -24.82 -13.80 11.07
C ARG A 416 -23.88 -14.92 11.52
N GLN A 417 -23.46 -15.80 10.61
CA GLN A 417 -22.56 -16.90 10.94
C GLN A 417 -21.20 -16.38 11.47
N ALA A 418 -20.66 -15.32 10.88
CA ALA A 418 -19.41 -14.72 11.34
C ALA A 418 -19.57 -14.09 12.74
N LEU A 419 -20.72 -13.47 13.04
CA LEU A 419 -21.07 -12.94 14.36
C LEU A 419 -21.23 -14.03 15.43
N GLU A 420 -21.88 -15.14 15.10
CA GLU A 420 -22.04 -16.28 16.01
C GLU A 420 -20.67 -16.91 16.34
N ILE A 421 -19.80 -17.05 15.34
CA ILE A 421 -18.43 -17.53 15.52
C ILE A 421 -17.60 -16.55 16.36
N SER A 422 -17.71 -15.23 16.11
CA SER A 422 -16.95 -14.24 16.87
C SER A 422 -17.34 -14.24 18.35
N LEU A 423 -18.63 -14.26 18.68
CA LEU A 423 -19.11 -14.43 20.06
C LEU A 423 -18.65 -15.75 20.67
N GLY A 424 -18.66 -16.82 19.88
CA GLY A 424 -18.16 -18.12 20.27
C GLY A 424 -16.68 -18.08 20.67
N PHE A 425 -15.84 -17.30 19.98
CA PHE A 425 -14.44 -17.09 20.37
C PHE A 425 -14.30 -16.23 21.62
N ILE A 426 -14.99 -15.09 21.67
CA ILE A 426 -14.85 -14.09 22.75
C ILE A 426 -15.24 -14.68 24.12
N ARG A 427 -16.24 -15.58 24.17
CA ARG A 427 -16.73 -16.17 25.42
C ARG A 427 -15.86 -17.29 25.99
N ARG A 428 -14.92 -17.86 25.22
CA ARG A 428 -14.11 -19.00 25.69
C ARG A 428 -12.93 -18.51 26.52
N THR A 429 -12.75 -19.11 27.69
CA THR A 429 -11.65 -18.80 28.61
C THR A 429 -10.28 -19.23 28.08
N GLU A 430 -10.22 -20.21 27.18
CA GLU A 430 -8.99 -20.61 26.48
C GLU A 430 -8.41 -19.48 25.61
N ASN A 431 -9.24 -18.53 25.19
CA ASN A 431 -8.82 -17.38 24.41
C ASN A 431 -8.47 -16.20 25.32
N SER A 432 -7.38 -15.52 24.98
CA SER A 432 -6.95 -14.30 25.66
C SER A 432 -6.15 -13.41 24.71
N MET A 433 -5.45 -12.39 25.22
CA MET A 433 -4.70 -11.46 24.36
C MET A 433 -3.66 -12.18 23.50
N HIS A 434 -3.05 -13.28 23.97
CA HIS A 434 -2.04 -14.04 23.19
C HIS A 434 -2.51 -14.48 21.80
N ASN A 435 -3.79 -14.81 21.63
CA ASN A 435 -4.36 -15.28 20.36
C ASN A 435 -5.44 -14.35 19.79
N ALA A 436 -5.66 -13.18 20.41
CA ALA A 436 -6.68 -12.23 19.96
C ALA A 436 -6.49 -11.81 18.50
N HIS A 437 -5.25 -11.60 18.05
CA HIS A 437 -4.95 -11.25 16.65
C HIS A 437 -5.44 -12.34 15.67
N GLN A 438 -5.24 -13.63 15.98
CA GLN A 438 -5.67 -14.75 15.14
C GLN A 438 -7.20 -14.85 15.06
N LEU A 439 -7.87 -14.68 16.19
CA LEU A 439 -9.32 -14.72 16.27
C LEU A 439 -9.94 -13.56 15.50
N PHE A 440 -9.41 -12.35 15.67
CA PHE A 440 -9.81 -11.16 14.93
C PHE A 440 -9.65 -11.38 13.43
N LEU A 441 -8.46 -11.81 12.98
CA LEU A 441 -8.18 -12.03 11.57
C LEU A 441 -9.07 -13.12 10.96
N ARG A 442 -9.35 -14.20 11.71
CA ARG A 442 -10.28 -15.24 11.26
C ARG A 442 -11.68 -14.68 10.99
N VAL A 443 -12.19 -13.82 11.88
CA VAL A 443 -13.50 -13.16 11.67
C VAL A 443 -13.42 -12.15 10.53
N SER A 444 -12.34 -11.37 10.42
CA SER A 444 -12.12 -10.44 9.30
C SER A 444 -12.17 -11.17 7.96
N LYS A 445 -11.49 -12.32 7.84
CA LYS A 445 -11.50 -13.11 6.60
C LYS A 445 -12.88 -13.67 6.25
N MET A 446 -13.70 -13.99 7.24
CA MET A 446 -15.09 -14.42 7.01
C MET A 446 -15.99 -13.26 6.59
N LEU A 447 -15.78 -12.06 7.13
CA LEU A 447 -16.57 -10.88 6.80
C LEU A 447 -16.20 -10.28 5.45
N PHE A 448 -14.94 -10.42 5.01
CA PHE A 448 -14.40 -9.82 3.80
C PHE A 448 -13.73 -10.86 2.88
N PRO A 449 -14.46 -11.89 2.41
CA PRO A 449 -13.90 -12.96 1.56
C PRO A 449 -13.35 -12.44 0.23
N GLU A 450 -13.87 -11.32 -0.28
CA GLU A 450 -13.47 -10.68 -1.53
C GLU A 450 -12.21 -9.81 -1.41
N ILE A 451 -11.85 -9.38 -0.19
CA ILE A 451 -10.76 -8.42 0.01
C ILE A 451 -9.42 -9.15 0.11
N ARG A 452 -8.70 -9.23 -1.01
CA ARG A 452 -7.49 -10.04 -1.15
C ARG A 452 -6.39 -9.69 -0.17
N PHE A 453 -6.14 -8.41 0.09
CA PHE A 453 -5.09 -8.02 1.05
C PHE A 453 -5.42 -8.46 2.48
N ILE A 454 -6.70 -8.66 2.85
CA ILE A 454 -7.08 -9.24 4.15
C ILE A 454 -6.88 -10.76 4.11
N GLN A 455 -7.28 -11.40 3.01
CA GLN A 455 -7.12 -12.85 2.83
C GLN A 455 -5.65 -13.30 2.84
N ALA A 456 -4.76 -12.45 2.32
CA ALA A 456 -3.33 -12.72 2.22
C ALA A 456 -2.58 -12.57 3.55
N ILE A 457 -3.15 -11.96 4.59
CA ILE A 457 -2.48 -11.87 5.91
C ILE A 457 -2.42 -13.28 6.51
N THR A 458 -1.23 -13.74 6.88
CA THR A 458 -1.05 -15.05 7.50
C THR A 458 -1.51 -15.03 8.97
N LEU A 459 -1.96 -16.18 9.48
CA LEU A 459 -2.35 -16.29 10.90
C LEU A 459 -1.14 -16.33 11.85
N GLY A 460 0.08 -16.41 11.30
CA GLY A 460 1.32 -16.58 12.05
C GLY A 460 2.16 -15.32 12.05
N THR A 461 1.99 -14.52 13.10
CA THR A 461 2.97 -13.56 13.66
C THR A 461 2.67 -13.34 15.12
#